data_AF-A0A954FVV3-F1
#
_entry.id   AF-A0A954FVV3-F1
#
_cell.length_a   1.000
_cell.length_b   1.000
_cell.length_c   1.000
_cell.angle_alpha   90.00
_cell.angle_beta   90.00
_cell.angle_gamma   90.00
#
_symmetry.space_group_name_H-M   'P 1'
#
loop_
_entity.id
_entity.type
_entity.pdbx_description
1 polymer ?
#
loop_
_entity_poly.entity_id
_entity_poly.type
_entity_poly.pdbx_seq_one_letter_code
_entity_poly.pdbx_strand_id
1 'polypeptide(L)'
;MNAKQLGRVQLQIMQVLWDRGRANAREITDALNESSDIAHSTVQTLLRQLEAKQAVAHEIEERTFVFYPLIKEDKVTRQATRELINKIFDGSAAGLVAYLIENEKIPKPELERLRKLINDES
;
A
#
# COMPACT_ATOMS: atom_id res chain seq x y z
N MET A 1 6.96 1.61 -11.50
CA MET A 1 7.08 2.25 -10.19
C MET A 1 7.07 1.19 -9.09
N ASN A 2 7.86 1.39 -8.02
CA ASN A 2 8.05 0.42 -6.93
C ASN A 2 7.62 1.03 -5.58
N ALA A 3 7.29 0.19 -4.60
CA ALA A 3 6.94 0.58 -3.23
C ALA A 3 7.95 1.53 -2.57
N LYS A 4 9.26 1.34 -2.81
CA LYS A 4 10.31 2.26 -2.28
C LYS A 4 10.19 3.70 -2.78
N GLN A 5 9.46 3.94 -3.88
CA GLN A 5 9.27 5.28 -4.44
C GLN A 5 8.04 5.98 -3.85
N LEU A 6 7.24 5.28 -3.05
CA LEU A 6 6.09 5.82 -2.33
C LEU A 6 6.52 6.11 -0.89
N GLY A 7 6.50 7.38 -0.49
CA GLY A 7 6.60 7.73 0.93
C GLY A 7 5.39 7.21 1.71
N ARG A 8 5.46 7.22 3.06
CA ARG A 8 4.39 6.72 3.93
C ARG A 8 3.01 7.27 3.57
N VAL A 9 2.88 8.60 3.46
CA VAL A 9 1.61 9.25 3.14
C VAL A 9 1.17 8.97 1.70
N GLN A 10 2.12 8.85 0.77
CA GLN A 10 1.80 8.46 -0.62
C GLN A 10 1.23 7.04 -0.69
N LEU A 11 1.76 6.11 0.11
CA LEU A 11 1.19 4.77 0.20
C LEU A 11 -0.22 4.79 0.79
N GLN A 12 -0.48 5.61 1.82
CA GLN A 12 -1.83 5.76 2.37
C GLN A 12 -2.82 6.34 1.35
N ILE A 13 -2.40 7.31 0.55
CA ILE A 13 -3.21 7.82 -0.58
C ILE A 13 -3.51 6.69 -1.58
N MET A 14 -2.52 5.89 -1.93
CA MET A 14 -2.70 4.76 -2.84
C MET A 14 -3.66 3.71 -2.27
N GLN A 15 -3.60 3.42 -0.96
CA GLN A 15 -4.54 2.52 -0.29
C GLN A 15 -5.99 3.00 -0.45
N VAL A 16 -6.27 4.28 -0.17
CA VAL A 16 -7.61 4.86 -0.39
C VAL A 16 -8.05 4.71 -1.84
N LEU A 17 -7.16 4.92 -2.80
CA LEU A 17 -7.46 4.79 -4.23
C LEU A 17 -7.65 3.34 -4.68
N TRP A 18 -6.93 2.37 -4.11
CA TRP A 18 -7.14 0.95 -4.39
C TRP A 18 -8.45 0.44 -3.80
N ASP A 19 -8.80 0.89 -2.60
CA ASP A 19 -10.04 0.51 -1.92
C ASP A 19 -11.27 1.09 -2.62
N ARG A 20 -11.22 2.37 -3.01
CA ARG A 20 -12.35 3.10 -3.61
C ARG A 20 -12.38 3.02 -5.13
N GLY A 21 -11.29 2.60 -5.77
CA GLY A 21 -11.07 2.64 -7.22
C GLY A 21 -10.86 4.04 -7.79
N ARG A 22 -11.60 5.04 -7.29
CA ARG A 22 -11.47 6.44 -7.65
C ARG A 22 -11.87 7.36 -6.50
N ALA A 23 -11.22 8.52 -6.37
CA ALA A 23 -11.57 9.52 -5.35
C ALA A 23 -11.03 10.91 -5.71
N ASN A 24 -11.72 11.96 -5.28
CA ASN A 24 -11.21 13.32 -5.36
C ASN A 24 -10.29 13.65 -4.17
N ALA A 25 -9.55 14.76 -4.26
CA ALA A 25 -8.57 15.13 -3.23
C ALA A 25 -9.20 15.35 -1.85
N ARG A 26 -10.47 15.81 -1.76
CA ARG A 26 -11.17 16.01 -0.48
C ARG A 26 -11.53 14.68 0.15
N GLU A 27 -12.12 13.77 -0.62
CA GLU A 27 -12.45 12.41 -0.16
C GLU A 27 -11.22 11.65 0.35
N ILE A 28 -10.08 11.81 -0.33
CA ILE A 28 -8.80 11.24 0.12
C ILE A 28 -8.35 11.90 1.42
N THR A 29 -8.46 13.23 1.53
CA THR A 29 -8.08 13.96 2.75
C THR A 29 -8.93 13.49 3.94
N ASP A 30 -10.25 13.40 3.76
CA ASP A 30 -11.18 12.98 4.80
C ASP A 30 -10.88 11.56 5.26
N ALA A 31 -10.61 10.63 4.33
CA ALA A 31 -10.23 9.25 4.65
C ALA A 31 -8.92 9.16 5.44
N LEU A 32 -7.91 9.97 5.10
CA LEU A 32 -6.63 9.98 5.83
C LEU A 32 -6.79 10.55 7.24
N ASN A 33 -7.65 11.57 7.39
CA ASN A 33 -7.93 12.24 8.66
C ASN A 33 -8.67 11.37 9.68
N GLU A 34 -9.22 10.22 9.28
CA GLU A 34 -9.72 9.20 10.22
C GLU A 34 -8.60 8.63 11.11
N SER A 35 -7.34 8.66 10.63
CA SER A 35 -6.19 8.07 11.31
C SER A 35 -5.04 9.04 11.59
N SER A 36 -4.95 10.16 10.86
CA SER A 36 -3.83 11.12 10.96
C SER A 36 -4.25 12.48 10.43
N ASP A 37 -4.00 13.56 11.18
CA ASP A 37 -4.36 14.92 10.76
C ASP A 37 -3.41 15.44 9.67
N ILE A 38 -3.90 15.48 8.43
CA ILE A 38 -3.17 15.86 7.22
C ILE A 38 -3.91 17.00 6.52
N ALA A 39 -3.17 18.09 6.28
CA ALA A 39 -3.69 19.22 5.53
C ALA A 39 -4.04 18.85 4.08
N HIS A 40 -5.16 19.36 3.58
CA HIS A 40 -5.63 19.14 2.20
C HIS A 40 -4.60 19.53 1.13
N SER A 41 -3.86 20.63 1.34
CA SER A 41 -2.80 21.09 0.44
C SER A 41 -1.63 20.10 0.33
N THR A 42 -1.34 19.36 1.40
CA THR A 42 -0.36 18.28 1.41
C THR A 42 -0.84 17.13 0.53
N VAL A 43 -2.11 16.71 0.68
CA VAL A 43 -2.70 15.67 -0.17
C VAL A 43 -2.63 16.05 -1.64
N GLN A 44 -3.01 17.29 -2.00
CA GLN A 44 -2.90 17.78 -3.38
C GLN A 44 -1.45 17.75 -3.90
N THR A 45 -0.48 18.15 -3.08
CA THR A 45 0.94 18.12 -3.46
C THR A 45 1.42 16.69 -3.71
N LEU A 46 1.04 15.77 -2.83
CA LEU A 46 1.41 14.36 -2.96
C LEU A 46 0.73 13.68 -4.15
N LEU A 47 -0.52 14.03 -4.47
CA LEU A 47 -1.20 13.56 -5.68
C LEU A 47 -0.46 14.01 -6.95
N ARG A 48 -0.05 15.28 -7.05
CA ARG A 48 0.77 15.76 -8.17
C ARG A 48 2.09 14.99 -8.30
N GLN A 49 2.74 14.69 -7.17
CA GLN A 49 3.96 13.88 -7.18
C GLN A 49 3.70 12.43 -7.61
N LEU A 50 2.56 11.85 -7.23
CA LEU A 50 2.15 10.51 -7.66
C LEU A 50 1.86 10.47 -9.17
N GLU A 51 1.22 11.50 -9.71
CA GLU A 51 0.99 11.64 -11.15
C GLU A 51 2.29 11.80 -11.92
N ALA A 52 3.22 12.64 -11.44
CA ALA A 52 4.54 12.79 -12.04
C ALA A 52 5.33 11.46 -12.08
N LYS A 53 5.02 10.54 -11.16
CA LYS A 53 5.59 9.19 -11.11
C LYS A 53 4.75 8.15 -11.87
N GLN A 54 3.67 8.56 -12.53
CA GLN A 54 2.70 7.70 -13.23
C GLN A 54 2.08 6.63 -12.32
N ALA A 55 1.92 6.92 -11.03
CA ALA A 55 1.27 6.05 -10.05
C ALA A 55 -0.26 6.17 -10.11
N VAL A 56 -0.72 7.38 -10.38
CA VAL A 56 -2.13 7.77 -10.46
C VAL A 56 -2.31 8.67 -11.68
N ALA A 57 -3.55 8.79 -12.13
CA ALA A 57 -3.99 9.80 -13.08
C ALA A 57 -5.28 10.44 -12.57
N HIS A 58 -5.68 11.56 -13.16
CA HIS A 58 -6.96 12.19 -12.90
C HIS A 58 -7.80 12.34 -14.16
N GLU A 59 -9.10 12.41 -13.95
CA GLU A 59 -10.08 12.91 -14.90
C GLU A 59 -10.82 14.10 -14.29
N ILE A 60 -11.41 14.93 -15.16
CA ILE A 60 -12.22 16.07 -14.72
C ILE A 60 -13.69 15.66 -14.79
N GLU A 61 -14.32 15.54 -13.62
CA GLU A 61 -15.76 15.31 -13.49
C GLU A 61 -16.39 16.52 -12.80
N GLU A 62 -17.38 17.15 -13.45
CA GLU A 62 -18.10 18.30 -12.88
C GLU A 62 -17.18 19.40 -12.30
N ARG A 63 -16.08 19.69 -13.00
CA ARG A 63 -15.04 20.68 -12.61
C ARG A 63 -14.18 20.27 -11.40
N THR A 64 -14.24 19.00 -11.00
CA THR A 64 -13.44 18.42 -9.92
C THR A 64 -12.46 17.39 -10.49
N PHE A 65 -11.23 17.37 -9.96
CA PHE A 65 -10.26 16.32 -10.31
C PHE A 65 -10.55 15.06 -9.50
N VAL A 66 -10.81 13.98 -10.21
CA VAL A 66 -11.05 12.65 -9.65
C VAL A 66 -9.90 11.75 -10.04
N PHE A 67 -9.17 11.29 -9.03
CA PHE A 67 -7.94 10.50 -9.19
C PHE A 67 -8.25 9.01 -9.16
N TYR A 68 -7.47 8.23 -9.90
CA TYR A 68 -7.54 6.77 -9.94
C TYR A 68 -6.14 6.14 -10.07
N PRO A 69 -5.93 4.91 -9.57
CA PRO A 69 -4.62 4.28 -9.58
C PRO A 69 -4.28 3.71 -10.97
N LEU A 70 -3.05 3.94 -11.43
CA LEU A 70 -2.49 3.33 -12.65
C LEU A 70 -1.69 2.05 -12.37
N ILE A 71 -1.35 1.82 -11.10
CA ILE A 71 -0.60 0.66 -10.64
C ILE A 71 -1.47 -0.20 -9.73
N LYS A 72 -1.30 -1.52 -9.80
CA LYS A 72 -2.02 -2.47 -8.93
C LYS A 72 -1.33 -2.61 -7.57
N GLU A 73 -2.11 -2.68 -6.50
CA GLU A 73 -1.62 -2.91 -5.14
C GLU A 73 -0.72 -4.14 -5.05
N ASP A 74 -1.21 -5.28 -5.53
CA ASP A 74 -0.50 -6.56 -5.51
C ASP A 74 0.89 -6.48 -6.17
N LYS A 75 1.03 -5.71 -7.25
CA LYS A 75 2.32 -5.49 -7.91
C LYS A 75 3.29 -4.74 -7.01
N VAL A 76 2.82 -3.70 -6.33
CA VAL A 76 3.62 -2.88 -5.41
C VAL A 76 4.04 -3.71 -4.20
N THR A 77 3.09 -4.42 -3.58
CA THR A 77 3.33 -5.28 -2.42
C THR A 77 4.27 -6.43 -2.75
N ARG A 78 4.05 -7.17 -3.84
CA ARG A 78 4.96 -8.26 -4.25
C ARG A 78 6.38 -7.77 -4.49
N GLN A 79 6.54 -6.62 -5.15
CA GLN A 79 7.86 -6.07 -5.42
C GLN A 79 8.56 -5.65 -4.11
N ALA A 80 7.84 -4.99 -3.20
CA ALA A 80 8.36 -4.60 -1.89
C ALA A 80 8.83 -5.82 -1.08
N THR A 81 7.98 -6.85 -0.99
CA THR A 81 8.27 -8.08 -0.24
C THR A 81 9.43 -8.83 -0.86
N ARG A 82 9.50 -8.96 -2.18
CA ARG A 82 10.63 -9.63 -2.86
C ARG A 82 11.94 -8.89 -2.60
N GLU A 83 11.93 -7.57 -2.59
CA GLU A 83 13.12 -6.79 -2.25
C GLU A 83 13.53 -6.94 -0.79
N LEU A 84 12.57 -6.98 0.14
CA LEU A 84 12.83 -7.22 1.55
C LEU A 84 13.51 -8.59 1.74
N ILE A 85 12.93 -9.64 1.16
CA ILE A 85 13.46 -11.00 1.18
C ILE A 85 14.90 -11.02 0.65
N ASN A 86 15.14 -10.40 -0.51
CA ASN A 86 16.46 -10.43 -1.14
C ASN A 86 17.51 -9.58 -0.40
N LYS A 87 17.12 -8.47 0.25
CA LYS A 87 18.07 -7.52 0.86
C LYS A 87 18.38 -7.79 2.33
N ILE A 88 17.43 -8.36 3.07
CA ILE A 88 17.55 -8.55 4.53
C ILE A 88 17.63 -10.03 4.90
N PHE A 89 17.00 -10.90 4.10
CA PHE A 89 16.91 -12.33 4.40
C PHE A 89 17.67 -13.18 3.37
N ASP A 90 18.61 -12.59 2.63
CA ASP A 90 19.45 -13.26 1.63
C ASP A 90 18.67 -14.16 0.65
N GLY A 91 17.47 -13.73 0.25
CA GLY A 91 16.61 -14.48 -0.66
C GLY A 91 15.71 -15.54 0.01
N SER A 92 15.83 -15.71 1.33
CA SER A 92 15.08 -16.72 2.09
C SER A 92 13.70 -16.21 2.53
N ALA A 93 12.67 -16.58 1.78
CA ALA A 93 11.28 -16.36 2.19
C ALA A 93 10.96 -17.11 3.50
N ALA A 94 11.49 -18.32 3.68
CA ALA A 94 11.34 -19.08 4.92
C ALA A 94 11.99 -18.36 6.11
N GLY A 95 13.14 -17.70 5.90
CA GLY A 95 13.81 -16.89 6.92
C GLY A 95 12.96 -15.72 7.40
N LEU A 96 12.28 -15.02 6.48
CA LEU A 96 11.31 -13.98 6.85
C LEU A 96 10.16 -14.55 7.69
N VAL A 97 9.60 -15.69 7.29
CA VAL A 97 8.50 -16.33 8.03
C VAL A 97 8.93 -16.76 9.44
N ALA A 98 10.11 -17.38 9.56
CA ALA A 98 10.67 -17.78 10.86
C ALA A 98 10.87 -16.56 11.78
N TYR A 99 11.46 -15.48 11.26
CA TYR A 99 11.65 -14.25 12.01
C TYR A 99 10.33 -13.68 12.55
N LEU A 100 9.27 -13.65 11.72
CA LEU A 100 7.94 -13.18 12.15
C LEU A 100 7.35 -14.06 13.25
N ILE A 101 7.46 -15.38 13.13
CA ILE A 101 6.93 -16.32 14.15
C ILE A 101 7.68 -16.17 15.48
N GLU A 102 9.00 -15.95 15.44
CA GLU A 102 9.83 -15.86 16.64
C GLU A 102 9.73 -14.50 17.35
N ASN A 103 9.54 -13.42 16.59
CA ASN A 103 9.70 -12.05 17.12
C ASN A 103 8.39 -11.25 17.19
N GLU A 104 7.35 -11.65 16.45
CA GLU A 104 6.05 -10.97 16.49
C GLU A 104 5.03 -11.75 17.32
N LYS A 105 4.18 -11.02 18.06
CA LYS A 105 3.07 -11.63 18.79
C LYS A 105 1.94 -11.96 17.84
N ILE A 106 1.98 -13.16 17.25
CA ILE A 106 0.90 -13.66 16.40
C ILE A 106 -0.14 -14.38 17.28
N PRO A 107 -1.40 -13.93 17.33
CA PRO A 107 -2.45 -14.60 18.10
C PRO A 107 -2.68 -16.03 17.59
N LYS A 108 -2.99 -16.97 18.51
CA LYS A 108 -3.33 -18.36 18.18
C LYS A 108 -4.31 -18.52 16.99
N PRO A 109 -5.45 -17.81 16.91
CA PRO A 109 -6.35 -17.97 15.77
C PRO A 109 -5.73 -17.56 14.43
N GLU A 110 -4.82 -16.59 14.43
CA GLU A 110 -4.10 -16.14 13.23
C GLU A 110 -3.04 -17.19 12.83
N LEU A 111 -2.32 -17.77 13.79
CA LEU A 111 -1.38 -18.87 13.55
C LEU A 111 -2.07 -20.11 12.94
N GLU A 112 -3.25 -20.47 13.42
CA GLU A 112 -4.01 -21.59 12.85
C GLU A 112 -4.48 -21.31 11.41
N ARG A 113 -4.85 -20.07 11.09
CA ARG A 113 -5.12 -19.67 9.71
C ARG A 113 -3.89 -19.81 8.82
N LEU A 114 -2.73 -19.35 9.30
CA LEU A 114 -1.47 -19.47 8.56
C LEU A 114 -1.08 -20.94 8.32
N ARG A 115 -1.26 -21.82 9.32
CA ARG A 115 -1.03 -23.26 9.15
C ARG A 115 -1.90 -23.87 8.06
N LYS A 116 -3.18 -23.51 8.00
CA LYS A 116 -4.09 -23.98 6.94
C LYS A 116 -3.62 -23.54 5.56
N LEU A 117 -3.26 -22.26 5.40
CA LEU A 117 -2.76 -21.73 4.13
C LEU A 117 -1.52 -22.48 3.63
N ILE A 118 -0.57 -22.81 4.51
CA ILE A 118 0.64 -23.57 4.15
C ILE A 118 0.29 -24.98 3.66
N ASN A 119 -0.67 -25.64 4.32
CA ASN A 119 -1.10 -27.00 3.97
C ASN A 119 -1.93 -27.04 2.68
N ASP A 120 -2.67 -25.97 2.36
CA ASP A 120 -3.53 -25.89 1.17
C ASP A 120 -2.74 -25.57 -0.12
N GLU A 121 -1.57 -24.93 -0.02
CA GLU A 121 -0.65 -24.68 -1.16
C GLU A 121 0.39 -25.80 -1.38
N SER A 122 0.40 -26.85 -0.54
CA SER A 122 1.34 -27.98 -0.62
C SER A 122 0.75 -29.21 -1.30
#